data_AF-A0A6J5WU25-F1
#
_entry.id   AF-A0A6J5WU25-F1
#
_cell.length_a   1.000
_cell.length_b   1.000
_cell.length_c   1.000
_cell.angle_alpha   90.00
_cell.angle_beta   90.00
_cell.angle_gamma   90.00
#
_symmetry.space_group_name_H-M   'P 1'
#
loop_
_entity.id
_entity.type
_entity.pdbx_description
1 polymer ?
#
loop_
_entity_poly.entity_id
_entity_poly.type
_entity_poly.pdbx_seq_one_letter_code
_entity_poly.pdbx_strand_id
1 'polypeptide(L)'
;MDAVSVYDMDWSCPTAIVVGNENRGISDEALDLSDLHCSIPMKGMVDSFNVSVAAGILMHHAVCDRTSRLGCHGDLTFEESQILLAEFSLRHSKSSMSIAHEYAKRRAAVLTPRI
;
A
#
# COMPACT_ATOMS: atom_id res chain seq x y z
N MET A 1 -14.87 7.38 -22.78
CA MET A 1 -14.12 8.20 -21.80
C MET A 1 -12.66 8.06 -22.15
N ASP A 2 -11.93 9.16 -22.29
CA ASP A 2 -10.51 9.10 -22.65
C ASP A 2 -9.70 8.75 -21.40
N ALA A 3 -8.80 7.77 -21.52
CA ALA A 3 -7.93 7.37 -20.42
C ALA A 3 -6.82 8.42 -20.21
N VAL A 4 -6.57 8.78 -18.95
CA VAL A 4 -5.48 9.68 -18.57
C VAL A 4 -4.18 8.88 -18.48
N SER A 5 -3.06 9.48 -18.86
CA SER A 5 -1.74 8.87 -18.69
C SER A 5 -1.38 8.81 -17.21
N VAL A 6 -0.79 7.69 -16.77
CA VAL A 6 -0.23 7.50 -15.41
C VAL A 6 0.69 8.65 -14.97
N TYR A 7 1.39 9.28 -15.92
CA TYR A 7 2.35 10.35 -15.68
C TYR A 7 1.69 11.72 -15.46
N ASP A 8 0.43 11.87 -15.87
CA ASP A 8 -0.31 13.15 -15.81
C ASP A 8 -1.33 13.18 -14.66
N MET A 9 -1.50 12.06 -13.94
CA MET A 9 -2.36 11.96 -12.77
C MET A 9 -1.74 12.62 -11.53
N ASP A 10 -2.59 13.16 -10.65
CA ASP A 10 -2.18 13.62 -9.32
C ASP A 10 -2.21 12.45 -8.33
N TRP A 11 -1.04 11.93 -7.97
CA TRP A 11 -0.93 10.81 -7.03
C TRP A 11 -0.92 11.25 -5.56
N SER A 12 -0.96 12.56 -5.28
CA SER A 12 -0.94 13.08 -3.91
C SER A 12 -2.23 12.80 -3.13
N CYS A 13 -3.34 12.58 -3.85
CA CYS A 13 -4.63 12.24 -3.26
C CYS A 13 -4.70 10.76 -2.83
N PRO A 14 -5.56 10.39 -1.86
CA PRO A 14 -5.87 8.99 -1.57
C PRO A 14 -6.47 8.32 -2.80
N THR A 15 -5.79 7.29 -3.32
CA THR A 15 -6.15 6.66 -4.60
C THR A 15 -6.16 5.14 -4.45
N ALA A 16 -7.27 4.51 -4.83
CA ALA A 16 -7.36 3.07 -4.99
C ALA A 16 -7.09 2.69 -6.45
N ILE A 17 -6.17 1.75 -6.68
CA ILE A 17 -5.84 1.26 -8.02
C ILE A 17 -6.57 -0.07 -8.23
N VAL A 18 -7.43 -0.11 -9.25
CA VAL A 18 -8.08 -1.34 -9.69
C VAL A 18 -7.35 -1.88 -10.92
N VAL A 19 -6.88 -3.12 -10.83
CA VAL A 19 -6.23 -3.82 -11.95
C VAL A 19 -7.06 -5.02 -12.39
N GLY A 20 -7.05 -5.28 -13.70
CA GLY A 20 -7.82 -6.34 -14.32
C GLY A 20 -7.19 -7.73 -14.19
N ASN A 21 -7.90 -8.75 -14.67
CA ASN A 21 -7.36 -10.10 -14.80
C ASN A 21 -6.54 -10.23 -16.09
N GLU A 22 -5.50 -11.08 -16.11
CA GLU A 22 -4.62 -11.35 -17.24
C GLU A 22 -5.36 -11.69 -18.54
N ASN A 23 -6.48 -12.43 -18.45
CA ASN A 23 -7.20 -12.91 -19.63
C ASN A 23 -8.33 -11.99 -20.10
N ARG A 24 -9.00 -11.30 -19.17
CA ARG A 24 -10.25 -10.56 -19.46
C ARG A 24 -10.10 -9.05 -19.27
N GLY A 25 -8.95 -8.58 -18.77
CA GLY A 25 -8.78 -7.19 -18.38
C GLY A 25 -9.65 -6.80 -17.18
N ILE A 26 -9.97 -5.52 -17.11
CA ILE A 26 -10.86 -4.95 -16.08
C ILE A 26 -12.31 -5.21 -16.49
N SER A 27 -13.20 -5.54 -15.55
CA SER A 27 -14.62 -5.72 -15.84
C SER A 27 -15.31 -4.40 -16.15
N ASP A 28 -16.34 -4.42 -17.00
CA ASP A 28 -17.14 -3.23 -17.31
C ASP A 28 -17.72 -2.59 -16.05
N GLU A 29 -18.19 -3.41 -15.11
CA GLU A 29 -18.68 -2.97 -13.79
C GLU A 29 -17.64 -2.17 -13.01
N ALA A 30 -16.37 -2.59 -13.03
CA ALA A 30 -15.29 -1.88 -12.34
C ALA A 30 -14.92 -0.59 -13.08
N LEU A 31 -14.98 -0.58 -14.41
CA LEU A 31 -14.78 0.64 -15.20
C LEU A 31 -15.87 1.68 -14.93
N ASP A 32 -17.13 1.23 -14.84
CA ASP A 32 -18.30 2.10 -14.59
C ASP A 32 -18.29 2.68 -13.17
N LEU A 33 -17.75 1.96 -12.18
CA LEU A 33 -17.62 2.41 -10.80
C LEU A 33 -16.36 3.24 -10.54
N SER A 34 -15.44 3.33 -11.49
CA SER A 34 -14.17 4.05 -11.32
C SER A 34 -14.33 5.54 -11.61
N ASP A 35 -13.73 6.38 -10.77
CA ASP A 35 -13.71 7.83 -10.98
C ASP A 35 -12.87 8.24 -12.21
N LEU A 36 -11.80 7.48 -12.48
CA LEU A 36 -10.83 7.76 -13.54
C LEU A 36 -10.36 6.46 -14.21
N HIS A 37 -10.12 6.53 -15.51
CA HIS A 37 -9.43 5.48 -16.26
C HIS A 37 -8.00 5.91 -16.54
N CYS A 38 -7.04 5.06 -16.18
CA CYS A 38 -5.61 5.32 -16.33
C CYS A 38 -4.99 4.37 -17.35
N SER A 39 -4.04 4.85 -18.15
CA SER A 39 -3.23 4.02 -19.04
C SER A 39 -1.74 4.26 -18.81
N ILE A 40 -0.93 3.22 -19.01
CA ILE A 40 0.53 3.34 -19.09
C ILE A 40 0.86 3.52 -20.57
N PRO A 41 1.42 4.65 -21.01
CA PRO A 41 1.80 4.84 -22.40
C PRO A 41 2.77 3.75 -22.87
N MET A 42 2.36 3.00 -23.89
CA MET A 42 3.16 1.93 -24.50
C MET A 42 3.71 2.38 -25.86
N LYS A 43 4.96 2.01 -26.14
CA LYS A 43 5.57 2.17 -27.47
C LYS A 43 5.87 0.78 -28.02
N GLY A 44 5.24 0.39 -29.12
CA GLY A 44 5.48 -0.91 -29.75
C GLY A 44 4.22 -1.52 -30.37
N MET A 45 4.30 -2.81 -30.68
CA MET A 45 3.22 -3.58 -31.32
C MET A 45 2.38 -4.43 -30.35
N VAL A 46 2.64 -4.30 -29.05
CA VAL A 46 1.91 -5.04 -28.01
C VAL A 46 0.83 -4.16 -27.41
N ASP A 47 -0.34 -4.75 -27.21
CA ASP A 47 -1.54 -4.03 -26.78
C ASP A 47 -1.61 -3.83 -25.25
N SER A 48 -0.88 -4.62 -24.47
CA SER A 48 -0.86 -4.51 -23.00
C SER A 48 0.39 -5.09 -22.36
N PHE A 49 0.67 -4.65 -21.13
CA PHE A 49 1.61 -5.32 -20.23
C PHE A 49 0.96 -6.52 -19.53
N ASN A 50 1.79 -7.40 -18.95
CA ASN A 50 1.33 -8.32 -17.92
C ASN A 50 0.77 -7.51 -16.73
N VAL A 51 -0.30 -8.00 -16.09
CA VAL A 51 -0.99 -7.29 -15.00
C VAL A 51 -0.05 -6.93 -13.84
N SER A 52 0.84 -7.84 -13.43
CA SER A 52 1.76 -7.60 -12.32
C SER A 52 2.81 -6.54 -12.67
N VAL A 53 3.25 -6.52 -13.93
CA VAL A 53 4.18 -5.51 -14.45
C VAL A 53 3.50 -4.14 -14.49
N ALA A 54 2.27 -4.07 -15.01
CA ALA A 54 1.48 -2.84 -15.02
C ALA A 54 1.27 -2.30 -13.59
N ALA A 55 0.85 -3.17 -12.66
CA ALA A 55 0.65 -2.81 -11.26
C ALA A 55 1.95 -2.30 -10.61
N GLY A 56 3.08 -2.96 -10.87
CA GLY A 56 4.40 -2.53 -10.37
C GLY A 56 4.81 -1.15 -10.89
N ILE A 57 4.63 -0.88 -12.19
CA ILE A 57 4.93 0.42 -12.80
C ILE A 57 4.04 1.51 -12.18
N LEU A 58 2.74 1.25 -12.07
CA LEU A 58 1.76 2.17 -11.49
C LEU A 58 2.11 2.52 -10.04
N MET A 59 2.29 1.51 -9.19
CA MET A 59 2.60 1.71 -7.77
C MET A 59 3.94 2.43 -7.57
N HIS A 60 4.97 2.07 -8.35
CA HIS A 60 6.27 2.72 -8.25
C HIS A 60 6.17 4.21 -8.63
N HIS A 61 5.49 4.52 -9.74
CA HIS A 61 5.27 5.89 -10.15
C HIS A 61 4.48 6.68 -9.10
N ALA A 62 3.40 6.11 -8.56
CA ALA A 62 2.60 6.71 -7.52
C ALA A 62 3.43 7.09 -6.28
N VAL A 63 4.30 6.18 -5.81
CA VAL A 63 5.20 6.43 -4.68
C VAL A 63 6.20 7.55 -4.99
N CYS A 64 6.79 7.54 -6.19
CA CYS A 64 7.73 8.58 -6.61
C CYS A 64 7.06 9.96 -6.69
N ASP A 65 5.91 10.07 -7.34
CA ASP A 65 5.17 11.34 -7.48
C ASP A 65 4.68 11.85 -6.11
N ARG A 66 4.13 10.96 -5.26
CA ARG A 66 3.76 11.31 -3.87
C ARG A 66 4.94 11.85 -3.07
N THR A 67 6.07 11.15 -3.11
CA THR A 67 7.28 11.58 -2.40
C THR A 67 7.78 12.91 -2.94
N SER A 68 7.72 13.12 -4.26
CA SER A 68 8.14 14.37 -4.90
C SER A 68 7.25 15.56 -4.54
N ARG A 69 5.93 15.36 -4.38
CA ARG A 69 4.97 16.43 -4.10
C ARG A 69 4.78 16.70 -2.61
N LEU A 70 4.73 15.65 -1.79
CA LEU A 70 4.38 15.71 -0.36
C LEU A 70 5.58 15.53 0.56
N GLY A 71 6.73 15.07 0.05
CA GLY A 71 7.91 14.72 0.86
C GLY A 71 7.81 13.36 1.57
N CYS A 72 6.64 12.72 1.56
CA CYS A 72 6.41 11.37 2.05
C CYS A 72 5.44 10.61 1.13
N HIS A 73 5.45 9.27 1.21
CA HIS A 73 4.52 8.43 0.44
C HIS A 73 3.39 7.85 1.29
N GLY A 74 3.53 7.85 2.62
CA GLY A 74 2.56 7.33 3.58
C GLY A 74 2.04 8.40 4.54
N ASP A 75 0.89 8.12 5.11
CA ASP A 75 0.09 8.99 5.98
C ASP A 75 -0.09 8.45 7.41
N LEU A 76 0.53 7.31 7.73
CA LEU A 76 0.49 6.72 9.07
C LEU A 76 1.14 7.64 10.10
N THR A 77 0.45 7.84 11.22
CA THR A 77 1.04 8.45 12.40
C THR A 77 2.12 7.55 13.01
N PHE A 78 2.96 8.13 13.88
CA PHE A 78 3.97 7.36 14.61
C PHE A 78 3.34 6.21 15.41
N GLU A 79 2.21 6.47 16.08
CA GLU A 79 1.52 5.47 16.89
C GLU A 79 0.96 4.33 16.03
N GLU A 80 0.26 4.63 14.93
CA GLU A 80 -0.26 3.61 14.02
C GLU A 80 0.87 2.77 13.40
N SER A 81 1.96 3.41 13.01
CA SER A 81 3.15 2.71 12.49
C SER A 81 3.74 1.74 13.52
N GLN A 82 3.84 2.14 14.79
CA GLN A 82 4.31 1.25 15.86
C GLN A 82 3.34 0.09 16.12
N ILE A 83 2.03 0.34 16.08
CA ILE A 83 1.01 -0.70 16.27
C ILE A 83 1.11 -1.75 15.15
N LEU A 84 1.17 -1.32 13.89
CA LEU A 84 1.28 -2.22 12.74
C LEU A 84 2.59 -3.00 12.75
N LEU A 85 3.71 -2.36 13.14
CA LEU A 85 4.99 -3.04 13.29
C LEU A 85 4.96 -4.10 14.39
N ALA A 86 4.31 -3.81 15.52
CA ALA A 86 4.11 -4.78 16.59
C ALA A 86 3.24 -5.95 16.11
N GLU A 87 2.12 -5.68 15.45
CA GLU A 87 1.24 -6.71 14.90
C GLU A 87 1.97 -7.62 13.90
N PHE A 88 2.71 -7.02 12.97
CA PHE A 88 3.54 -7.73 12.00
C PHE A 88 4.56 -8.65 12.70
N SER A 89 5.25 -8.12 13.71
CA SER A 89 6.28 -8.85 14.47
C SER A 89 5.71 -10.03 15.26
N LEU A 90 4.49 -9.87 15.82
CA LEU A 90 3.79 -10.95 16.54
C LEU A 90 3.30 -12.04 15.59
N ARG A 91 2.83 -11.66 14.38
CA ARG A 91 2.35 -12.60 13.37
C ARG A 91 3.48 -13.45 12.78
N HIS A 92 4.68 -12.90 12.61
CA HIS A 92 5.77 -13.55 11.86
C HIS A 92 6.92 -14.12 12.69
N SER A 93 7.01 -13.80 13.99
CA SER A 93 8.07 -14.34 14.85
C SER A 93 7.50 -15.05 16.08
N LYS A 94 7.76 -16.37 16.15
CA LYS A 94 7.32 -17.23 17.26
C LYS A 94 7.88 -16.79 18.61
N SER A 95 9.07 -16.20 18.62
CA SER A 95 9.73 -15.69 19.83
C SER A 95 9.15 -14.35 20.30
N SER A 96 8.53 -13.58 19.40
CA SER A 96 7.98 -12.25 19.73
C SER A 96 6.90 -12.32 20.81
N MET A 97 6.05 -13.34 20.78
CA MET A 97 5.03 -13.56 21.81
C MET A 97 5.64 -13.82 23.19
N SER A 98 6.71 -14.61 23.25
CA SER A 98 7.42 -14.90 24.50
C SER A 98 8.06 -13.63 25.07
N ILE A 99 8.73 -12.84 24.21
CA ILE A 99 9.39 -11.59 24.59
C ILE A 99 8.35 -10.56 25.07
N ALA A 100 7.23 -10.42 24.37
CA ALA A 100 6.15 -9.52 24.77
C ALA A 100 5.54 -9.93 26.11
N HIS A 101 5.32 -11.23 26.32
CA HIS A 101 4.80 -11.76 27.57
C HIS A 101 5.78 -11.55 28.73
N GLU A 102 7.08 -11.81 28.52
CA GLU A 102 8.12 -11.58 29.51
C GLU A 102 8.24 -10.08 29.87
N TYR A 103 8.21 -9.21 28.88
CA TYR A 103 8.20 -7.76 29.08
C TYR A 103 7.00 -7.30 29.90
N ALA A 104 5.78 -7.78 29.56
CA ALA A 104 4.57 -7.49 30.32
C ALA A 104 4.67 -7.94 31.77
N LYS A 105 5.20 -9.16 32.01
CA LYS A 105 5.44 -9.69 33.35
C LYS A 105 6.42 -8.82 34.16
N ARG A 106 7.51 -8.36 33.53
CA ARG A 106 8.49 -7.45 34.16
C ARG A 106 7.88 -6.09 34.49
N ARG A 107 7.10 -5.50 33.58
CA ARG A 107 6.40 -4.21 33.83
C ARG A 107 5.39 -4.32 34.96
N ALA A 108 4.61 -5.39 35.00
CA ALA A 108 3.63 -5.62 36.08
C ALA A 108 4.32 -5.72 37.44
N ALA A 109 5.46 -6.41 37.53
CA ALA A 109 6.24 -6.54 38.77
C ALA A 109 6.87 -5.23 39.27
N VAL A 110 7.11 -4.26 38.37
CA VAL A 110 7.62 -2.92 38.72
C VAL A 110 6.50 -1.99 39.21
N LEU A 111 5.26 -2.23 38.77
CA LEU A 111 4.09 -1.41 39.11
C LEU A 111 3.34 -1.85 40.39
N THR A 112 3.66 -3.02 40.96
CA THR A 112 3.13 -3.42 42.27
C THR A 112 3.87 -2.67 43.39
N PRO A 113 3.20 -1.82 44.18
CA PRO A 113 3.84 -1.18 45.33
C PRO A 113 4.25 -2.25 46.33
N ARG A 114 5.51 -2.21 46.81
CA ARG A 114 5.89 -2.99 47.99
C ARG A 114 5.18 -2.36 49.20
N ILE A 115 4.15 -3.05 49.69
CA ILE A 115 3.49 -2.76 50.98
C ILE A 115 4.44 -3.16 52.11
#